data_AF-A0A7U3D057-F1
#
_entry.id   AF-A0A7U3D057-F1
#
_cell.length_a   1.000
_cell.length_b   1.000
_cell.length_c   1.000
_cell.angle_alpha   90.00
_cell.angle_beta   90.00
_cell.angle_gamma   90.00
#
_symmetry.space_group_name_H-M   'P 1'
#
loop_
_entity.id
_entity.type
_entity.pdbx_description
1 polymer ?
#
loop_
_entity_poly.entity_id
_entity_poly.type
_entity_poly.pdbx_seq_one_letter_code
_entity_poly.pdbx_strand_id
1 'polypeptide(L)'
;MAVLEDGDVRLRPADLKEDMGFFLEWYTNPDVLFYSEGPKAMPYGPDVIERMNKALSEIGEAYVIEVKENGSWKPIGDASITKDKTPITIGAEEYWGRGIGTKVLSLLIKRAREIGLKELKVGGIYEYNTRSMKLYSKAGFVETGRVEEDGYVSIRMELKL
;
A
#
# COMPACT_ATOMS: atom_id res chain seq x y z
N MET A 1 -2.61 15.57 7.84
CA MET A 1 -1.56 14.81 7.12
C MET A 1 -1.10 15.62 5.92
N ALA A 2 0.18 15.55 5.55
CA ALA A 2 0.72 16.30 4.40
C ALA A 2 0.41 15.59 3.07
N VAL A 3 0.30 16.34 1.97
CA VAL A 3 0.37 15.77 0.61
C VAL A 3 1.84 15.57 0.25
N LEU A 4 2.18 14.39 -0.27
CA LEU A 4 3.53 14.01 -0.68
C LEU A 4 3.57 13.86 -2.20
N GLU A 5 4.56 14.43 -2.87
CA GLU A 5 4.60 14.43 -4.35
C GLU A 5 5.99 14.10 -4.89
N ASP A 6 6.04 13.33 -5.98
CA ASP A 6 7.22 13.03 -6.80
C ASP A 6 6.82 13.06 -8.29
N GLY A 7 6.94 14.26 -8.88
CA GLY A 7 6.63 14.50 -10.29
C GLY A 7 5.15 14.28 -10.61
N ASP A 8 4.85 13.17 -11.28
CA ASP A 8 3.53 12.74 -11.72
C ASP A 8 2.83 11.79 -10.74
N VAL A 9 3.44 11.48 -9.59
CA VAL A 9 2.83 10.65 -8.53
C VAL A 9 2.67 11.49 -7.27
N ARG A 10 1.52 11.37 -6.61
CA ARG A 10 1.31 11.93 -5.27
C ARG A 10 0.58 10.99 -4.32
N LEU A 11 0.77 11.24 -3.03
CA LEU A 11 0.05 10.66 -1.92
C LEU A 11 -0.72 11.78 -1.24
N ARG A 12 -2.05 11.77 -1.34
CA ARG A 12 -2.91 12.69 -0.58
C ARG A 12 -3.55 11.94 0.59
N PRO A 13 -3.85 12.62 1.71
CA PRO A 13 -4.61 12.00 2.79
C PRO A 13 -5.90 11.36 2.25
N ALA A 14 -6.19 10.15 2.70
CA ALA A 14 -7.43 9.46 2.35
C ALA A 14 -8.62 10.17 3.02
N ASP A 15 -9.71 10.34 2.28
CA ASP A 15 -11.00 10.79 2.76
C ASP A 15 -12.02 9.69 2.48
N LEU A 16 -12.46 9.00 3.53
CA LEU A 16 -13.34 7.84 3.38
C LEU A 16 -14.63 8.15 2.61
N LYS A 17 -15.19 9.35 2.77
CA LYS A 17 -16.45 9.71 2.12
C LYS A 17 -16.26 9.90 0.61
N GLU A 18 -15.17 10.58 0.23
CA GLU A 18 -14.87 10.87 -1.18
C GLU A 18 -14.23 9.66 -1.89
N ASP A 19 -13.51 8.80 -1.16
CA ASP A 19 -12.70 7.72 -1.72
C ASP A 19 -13.37 6.33 -1.68
N MET A 20 -14.52 6.19 -1.00
CA MET A 20 -15.24 4.90 -0.85
C MET A 20 -15.46 4.18 -2.18
N GLY A 21 -15.83 4.92 -3.23
CA GLY A 21 -16.06 4.35 -4.56
C GLY A 21 -14.82 3.66 -5.12
N PHE A 22 -13.64 4.29 -4.97
CA PHE A 22 -12.38 3.74 -5.43
C PHE A 22 -11.93 2.54 -4.58
N PHE A 23 -12.08 2.62 -3.25
CA PHE A 23 -11.75 1.48 -2.39
C PHE A 23 -12.61 0.26 -2.71
N LEU A 24 -13.92 0.44 -2.94
CA LEU A 24 -14.79 -0.65 -3.36
C LEU A 24 -14.37 -1.23 -4.71
N GLU A 25 -14.02 -0.38 -5.68
CA GLU A 25 -13.53 -0.83 -6.98
C GLU A 25 -12.25 -1.68 -6.84
N TRP A 26 -11.27 -1.21 -6.08
CA TRP A 26 -9.98 -1.91 -5.92
C TRP A 26 -10.12 -3.19 -5.12
N TYR A 27 -10.84 -3.18 -4.00
CA TYR A 27 -10.98 -4.33 -3.10
C TYR A 27 -12.14 -5.26 -3.45
N THR A 28 -12.76 -5.09 -4.61
CA THR A 28 -13.60 -6.12 -5.25
C THR A 28 -12.92 -6.78 -6.44
N ASN A 29 -11.77 -6.24 -6.88
CA ASN A 29 -10.97 -6.82 -7.95
C ASN A 29 -10.24 -8.08 -7.45
N PRO A 30 -10.46 -9.26 -8.07
CA PRO A 30 -9.85 -10.51 -7.63
C PRO A 30 -8.32 -10.52 -7.77
N ASP A 31 -7.75 -9.84 -8.77
CA ASP A 31 -6.31 -9.79 -8.96
C ASP A 31 -5.64 -8.88 -7.92
N VAL A 32 -6.28 -7.76 -7.57
CA VAL A 32 -5.82 -6.91 -6.46
C VAL A 32 -5.83 -7.70 -5.15
N LEU A 33 -6.96 -8.32 -4.82
CA LEU A 33 -7.11 -9.13 -3.61
C LEU A 33 -6.13 -10.30 -3.55
N PHE A 34 -5.92 -11.00 -4.67
CA PHE A 34 -4.97 -12.11 -4.75
C PHE A 34 -3.57 -11.67 -4.30
N TYR A 35 -3.11 -10.50 -4.73
CA TYR A 35 -1.77 -10.01 -4.40
C TYR A 35 -1.67 -9.28 -3.05
N SER A 36 -2.74 -8.65 -2.55
CA SER A 36 -2.73 -7.88 -1.29
C SER A 36 -3.23 -8.67 -0.09
N GLU A 37 -4.35 -9.39 -0.23
CA GLU A 37 -5.04 -10.09 0.86
C GLU A 37 -4.85 -11.61 0.80
N GLY A 38 -4.60 -12.15 -0.39
CA GLY A 38 -4.31 -13.56 -0.64
C GLY A 38 -5.37 -14.28 -1.47
N PRO A 39 -5.13 -15.56 -1.80
CA PRO A 39 -5.89 -16.30 -2.81
C PRO A 39 -7.27 -16.78 -2.33
N LYS A 40 -7.51 -16.76 -1.01
CA LYS A 40 -8.81 -17.07 -0.41
C LYS A 40 -9.58 -15.80 0.00
N ALA A 41 -9.07 -14.62 -0.34
CA ALA A 41 -9.70 -13.38 0.02
C ALA A 41 -11.04 -13.22 -0.70
N MET A 42 -12.04 -12.76 0.05
CA MET A 42 -13.35 -12.42 -0.49
C MET A 42 -13.40 -10.91 -0.78
N PRO A 43 -14.17 -10.48 -1.80
CA PRO A 43 -14.41 -9.07 -2.07
C PRO A 43 -14.86 -8.30 -0.82
N TYR A 44 -14.26 -7.12 -0.61
CA TYR A 44 -14.59 -6.28 0.53
C TYR A 44 -15.90 -5.54 0.31
N GLY A 45 -16.77 -5.59 1.32
CA GLY A 45 -17.95 -4.75 1.41
C GLY A 45 -17.61 -3.37 1.99
N PRO A 46 -18.55 -2.40 1.90
CA PRO A 46 -18.38 -1.07 2.47
C PRO A 46 -18.04 -1.12 3.96
N ASP A 47 -18.66 -2.03 4.71
CA ASP A 47 -18.45 -2.19 6.15
C ASP A 47 -17.01 -2.63 6.50
N VAL A 48 -16.38 -3.45 5.65
CA VAL A 48 -14.99 -3.87 5.80
C VAL A 48 -14.06 -2.68 5.57
N ILE A 49 -14.29 -1.93 4.49
CA ILE A 49 -13.51 -0.74 4.12
C ILE A 49 -13.62 0.34 5.20
N GLU A 50 -14.83 0.61 5.71
CA GLU A 50 -15.05 1.57 6.79
C GLU A 50 -14.29 1.19 8.06
N ARG A 51 -14.35 -0.09 8.46
CA ARG A 51 -13.60 -0.59 9.63
C ARG A 51 -12.09 -0.46 9.42
N MET A 52 -11.59 -0.83 8.24
CA MET A 52 -10.17 -0.75 7.90
C MET A 52 -9.68 0.69 7.93
N ASN A 53 -10.40 1.61 7.27
CA ASN A 53 -10.04 3.02 7.22
C ASN A 53 -10.04 3.66 8.62
N LYS A 54 -11.09 3.38 9.43
CA LYS A 54 -11.17 3.84 10.81
C LYS A 54 -9.98 3.34 11.63
N ALA A 55 -9.69 2.03 11.59
CA ALA A 55 -8.57 1.45 12.33
C ALA A 55 -7.23 2.07 11.91
N LEU A 56 -6.99 2.26 10.61
CA LEU A 56 -5.77 2.91 10.11
C LEU A 56 -5.65 4.36 10.58
N SER A 57 -6.75 5.12 10.58
CA SER A 57 -6.76 6.52 11.02
C SER A 57 -6.41 6.70 12.51
N GLU A 58 -6.61 5.66 13.33
CA GLU A 58 -6.29 5.67 14.76
C GLU A 58 -4.82 5.32 15.03
N ILE A 59 -4.15 4.58 14.13
CA ILE A 59 -2.81 4.01 14.38
C ILE A 59 -1.71 4.52 13.43
N GLY A 60 -2.07 5.29 12.40
CA GLY A 60 -1.11 5.76 11.40
C GLY A 60 -1.66 6.75 10.38
N GLU A 61 -0.93 6.92 9.30
CA GLU A 61 -1.29 7.77 8.17
C GLU A 61 -1.79 6.91 7.01
N ALA A 62 -2.95 7.25 6.43
CA ALA A 62 -3.52 6.57 5.28
C ALA A 62 -3.64 7.54 4.10
N TYR A 63 -3.27 7.06 2.92
CA TYR A 63 -3.12 7.87 1.71
C TYR A 63 -3.84 7.23 0.53
N VAL A 64 -4.38 8.07 -0.34
CA VAL A 64 -4.71 7.71 -1.72
C VAL A 64 -3.52 8.08 -2.61
N ILE A 65 -3.14 7.11 -3.45
CA ILE A 65 -2.14 7.26 -4.50
C ILE A 65 -2.82 7.81 -5.73
N GLU A 66 -2.31 8.93 -6.24
CA GLU A 66 -2.79 9.55 -7.46
C GLU A 66 -1.65 9.73 -8.46
N VAL A 67 -2.01 9.62 -9.74
CA VAL A 67 -1.13 9.91 -10.87
C VAL A 67 -1.67 11.08 -11.68
N LYS A 68 -0.78 11.92 -12.20
CA LYS A 68 -1.13 13.07 -13.00
C LYS A 68 -1.22 12.68 -14.48
N GLU A 69 -2.43 12.67 -15.03
CA GLU A 69 -2.68 12.43 -16.44
C GLU A 69 -3.56 13.56 -17.03
N ASN A 70 -3.17 14.07 -18.20
CA ASN A 70 -3.91 15.12 -18.91
C ASN A 70 -4.23 16.37 -18.06
N GLY A 71 -3.32 16.73 -17.15
CA GLY A 71 -3.50 17.87 -16.24
C GLY A 71 -4.39 17.61 -15.01
N SER A 72 -4.95 16.41 -14.88
CA SER A 72 -5.79 15.97 -13.76
C SER A 72 -5.11 14.89 -12.92
N TRP A 73 -5.41 14.85 -11.63
CA TRP A 73 -4.97 13.78 -10.74
C TRP A 73 -6.01 12.66 -10.72
N LYS A 74 -5.58 11.43 -10.99
CA LYS A 74 -6.44 10.24 -10.98
C LYS A 74 -6.06 9.32 -9.82
N PRO A 75 -6.99 8.94 -8.94
CA PRO A 75 -6.79 7.89 -7.94
C PRO A 75 -6.53 6.53 -8.58
N ILE A 76 -5.52 5.83 -8.09
CA ILE A 76 -5.11 4.52 -8.64
C ILE A 76 -4.77 3.47 -7.58
N GLY A 77 -4.77 3.83 -6.31
CA GLY A 77 -4.46 2.91 -5.23
C GLY A 77 -4.35 3.62 -3.89
N ASP A 78 -3.87 2.90 -2.90
CA ASP A 78 -3.72 3.38 -1.53
C ASP A 78 -2.41 2.90 -0.90
N ALA A 79 -1.98 3.65 0.12
CA ALA A 79 -0.85 3.29 0.93
C ALA A 79 -1.05 3.77 2.36
N SER A 80 -0.37 3.13 3.31
CA SER A 80 -0.36 3.62 4.69
C SER A 80 1.00 3.52 5.34
N ILE A 81 1.20 4.32 6.39
CA ILE A 81 2.35 4.24 7.29
C ILE A 81 1.81 4.05 8.70
N THR A 82 2.16 2.93 9.31
CA THR A 82 1.93 2.68 10.74
C THR A 82 3.27 2.29 11.38
N LYS A 83 3.30 2.09 12.70
CA LYS A 83 4.50 1.58 13.38
C LYS A 83 4.90 0.17 12.94
N ASP A 84 3.92 -0.63 12.52
CA ASP A 84 4.10 -2.07 12.30
C ASP A 84 3.94 -2.50 10.85
N LYS A 85 3.39 -1.63 9.98
CA LYS A 85 3.05 -1.96 8.59
C LYS A 85 3.13 -0.72 7.69
N THR A 86 3.61 -0.94 6.46
CA THR A 86 3.63 0.04 5.38
C THR A 86 3.14 -0.58 4.08
N PRO A 87 1.85 -0.95 3.97
CA PRO A 87 1.31 -1.55 2.75
C PRO A 87 1.19 -0.52 1.63
N ILE A 88 1.32 -1.00 0.40
CA ILE A 88 1.10 -0.24 -0.84
C ILE A 88 0.27 -1.13 -1.76
N THR A 89 -0.87 -0.62 -2.20
CA THR A 89 -1.74 -1.26 -3.18
C THR A 89 -1.91 -0.33 -4.36
N ILE A 90 -1.61 -0.79 -5.56
CA ILE A 90 -2.04 -0.12 -6.79
C ILE A 90 -3.30 -0.87 -7.23
N GLY A 91 -4.47 -0.29 -7.00
CA GLY A 91 -5.74 -0.94 -7.30
C GLY A 91 -6.14 -0.89 -8.78
N ALA A 92 -5.68 0.13 -9.50
CA ALA A 92 -5.89 0.25 -10.94
C ALA A 92 -4.80 -0.53 -11.71
N GLU A 93 -5.15 -1.74 -12.18
CA GLU A 93 -4.23 -2.69 -12.81
C GLU A 93 -3.47 -2.13 -14.00
N GLU A 94 -4.07 -1.20 -14.76
CA GLU A 94 -3.42 -0.61 -15.93
C GLU A 94 -2.12 0.12 -15.56
N TYR A 95 -1.93 0.48 -14.28
CA TYR A 95 -0.75 1.16 -13.75
C TYR A 95 0.33 0.22 -13.21
N TRP A 96 0.10 -1.10 -13.20
CA TRP A 96 1.08 -2.06 -12.73
C TRP A 96 2.33 -2.09 -13.60
N GLY A 97 3.49 -2.32 -12.97
CA GLY A 97 4.77 -2.42 -13.67
C GLY A 97 5.33 -1.10 -14.22
N ARG A 98 4.68 0.05 -13.96
CA ARG A 98 5.12 1.38 -14.44
C ARG A 98 6.08 2.12 -13.51
N GLY A 99 6.58 1.46 -12.46
CA GLY A 99 7.50 2.08 -11.48
C GLY A 99 6.83 2.99 -10.43
N ILE A 100 5.50 3.12 -10.45
CA ILE A 100 4.74 3.96 -9.50
C ILE A 100 4.97 3.52 -8.05
N GLY A 101 4.92 2.21 -7.78
CA GLY A 101 5.18 1.68 -6.43
C GLY A 101 6.55 2.11 -5.87
N THR A 102 7.56 2.28 -6.71
CA THR A 102 8.89 2.77 -6.31
C THR A 102 8.87 4.25 -5.89
N LYS A 103 8.13 5.09 -6.61
CA LYS A 103 7.93 6.50 -6.24
C LYS A 103 7.15 6.62 -4.94
N VAL A 104 6.06 5.84 -4.83
CA VAL A 104 5.24 5.75 -3.61
C VAL A 104 6.09 5.35 -2.41
N LEU A 105 6.82 4.23 -2.49
CA LEU A 105 7.66 3.76 -1.38
C LEU A 105 8.73 4.79 -0.99
N SER A 106 9.34 5.48 -1.97
CA SER A 106 10.30 6.56 -1.70
C SER A 106 9.67 7.71 -0.91
N LEU A 107 8.45 8.13 -1.27
CA LEU A 107 7.70 9.16 -0.54
C LEU A 107 7.36 8.71 0.89
N LEU A 108 6.93 7.46 1.07
CA LEU A 108 6.63 6.90 2.39
C LEU A 108 7.87 6.81 3.28
N ILE A 109 9.02 6.37 2.73
CA ILE A 109 10.30 6.34 3.45
C ILE A 109 10.71 7.74 3.91
N LYS A 110 10.59 8.74 3.03
CA LYS A 110 10.87 10.13 3.38
C LYS A 110 9.94 10.60 4.50
N ARG A 111 8.63 10.37 4.35
CA ARG A 111 7.63 10.75 5.34
C ARG A 111 7.87 10.09 6.69
N ALA A 112 8.20 8.81 6.70
CA ALA A 112 8.50 8.05 7.90
C ALA A 112 9.65 8.67 8.71
N ARG A 113 10.72 9.13 8.02
CA ARG A 113 11.82 9.87 8.65
C ARG A 113 11.36 11.21 9.22
N GLU A 114 10.54 11.95 8.48
CA GLU A 114 10.01 13.26 8.91
C GLU A 114 9.15 13.16 10.17
N ILE A 115 8.34 12.10 10.30
CA ILE A 115 7.52 11.85 11.50
C ILE A 115 8.27 11.10 12.61
N GLY A 116 9.58 10.88 12.44
CA GLY A 116 10.45 10.35 13.48
C GLY A 116 10.44 8.83 13.65
N LEU A 117 9.90 8.07 12.70
CA LEU A 117 10.02 6.61 12.72
C LEU A 117 11.49 6.18 12.56
N LYS A 118 11.85 5.07 13.20
CA LYS A 118 13.19 4.48 13.16
C LYS A 118 13.29 3.29 12.21
N GLU A 119 12.14 2.76 11.81
CA GLU A 119 12.02 1.64 10.91
C GLU A 119 10.68 1.66 10.19
N LEU A 120 10.62 0.97 9.06
CA LEU A 120 9.39 0.57 8.38
C LEU A 120 9.32 -0.95 8.31
N LYS A 121 8.11 -1.49 8.29
CA LYS A 121 7.86 -2.93 8.28
C LYS A 121 6.81 -3.31 7.26
N VAL A 122 6.96 -4.50 6.71
CA VAL A 122 5.94 -5.16 5.90
C VAL A 122 5.58 -6.47 6.60
N GLY A 123 4.33 -6.56 7.06
CA GLY A 123 3.86 -7.68 7.90
C GLY A 123 3.70 -9.01 7.17
N GLY A 124 3.75 -8.99 5.84
CA GLY A 124 3.71 -10.17 4.99
C GLY A 124 3.59 -9.77 3.51
N ILE A 125 4.49 -10.27 2.70
CA ILE A 125 4.40 -10.25 1.24
C ILE A 125 4.32 -11.70 0.79
N TYR A 126 3.25 -12.08 0.12
CA TYR A 126 3.15 -13.43 -0.42
C TYR A 126 4.33 -13.73 -1.37
N GLU A 127 4.93 -14.91 -1.25
CA GLU A 127 6.14 -15.28 -2.01
C GLU A 127 5.92 -15.20 -3.54
N TYR A 128 4.69 -15.47 -4.00
CA TYR A 128 4.30 -15.33 -5.40
C TYR A 128 4.14 -13.86 -5.86
N ASN A 129 4.01 -12.89 -4.94
CA ASN A 129 3.96 -11.47 -5.24
C ASN A 129 5.38 -10.92 -5.50
N THR A 130 5.98 -11.41 -6.59
CA THR A 130 7.35 -11.07 -6.98
C THR A 130 7.55 -9.58 -7.27
N ARG A 131 6.48 -8.85 -7.64
CA ARG A 131 6.50 -7.40 -7.86
C ARG A 131 6.74 -6.65 -6.55
N SER A 132 5.96 -6.97 -5.51
CA SER A 132 6.11 -6.38 -4.18
C SER A 132 7.45 -6.78 -3.54
N MET A 133 7.83 -8.05 -3.63
CA MET A 133 9.15 -8.51 -3.14
C MET A 133 10.31 -7.72 -3.76
N LYS A 134 10.30 -7.52 -5.09
CA LYS A 134 11.31 -6.71 -5.78
C LYS A 134 11.26 -5.25 -5.38
N LEU A 135 10.06 -4.68 -5.19
CA LEU A 135 9.89 -3.30 -4.77
C LEU A 135 10.58 -3.03 -3.42
N TYR A 136 10.23 -3.79 -2.39
CA TYR A 136 10.78 -3.59 -1.05
C TYR A 136 12.26 -3.95 -0.98
N SER A 137 12.68 -5.07 -1.59
CA SER A 137 14.10 -5.47 -1.60
C SER A 137 14.99 -4.42 -2.26
N LYS A 138 14.56 -3.83 -3.40
CA LYS A 138 15.31 -2.76 -4.07
C LYS A 138 15.42 -1.48 -3.24
N ALA A 139 14.45 -1.22 -2.36
CA ALA A 139 14.49 -0.09 -1.44
C ALA A 139 15.33 -0.37 -0.18
N GLY A 140 15.97 -1.54 -0.07
CA GLY A 140 16.84 -1.90 1.05
C GLY A 140 16.12 -2.58 2.22
N PHE A 141 14.85 -2.97 2.06
CA PHE A 141 14.20 -3.82 3.05
C PHE A 141 14.88 -5.19 3.09
N VAL A 142 15.06 -5.72 4.29
CA VAL A 142 15.63 -7.04 4.54
C VAL A 142 14.56 -7.99 5.04
N GLU A 143 14.64 -9.26 4.64
CA GLU A 143 13.77 -10.31 5.16
C GLU A 143 14.04 -10.54 6.66
N THR A 144 12.99 -10.56 7.47
CA THR A 144 13.06 -10.78 8.92
C THR A 144 12.33 -12.03 9.38
N GLY A 145 11.56 -12.68 8.49
CA GLY A 145 10.92 -13.96 8.77
C GLY A 145 9.97 -14.40 7.68
N ARG A 146 9.51 -15.64 7.80
CA ARG A 146 8.51 -16.25 6.93
C ARG A 146 7.38 -16.84 7.77
N VAL A 147 6.16 -16.76 7.26
CA VAL A 147 4.98 -17.38 7.85
C VAL A 147 4.29 -18.19 6.78
N GLU A 148 4.03 -19.46 7.07
CA GLU A 148 3.22 -20.33 6.23
C GLU A 148 1.84 -20.48 6.85
N GLU A 149 0.81 -20.13 6.09
CA GLU A 149 -0.59 -20.25 6.49
C GLU A 149 -1.39 -20.77 5.30
N ASP A 150 -2.20 -21.80 5.52
CA ASP A 150 -3.08 -22.35 4.48
C ASP A 150 -2.37 -22.78 3.17
N GLY A 151 -1.10 -23.16 3.26
CA GLY A 151 -0.27 -23.57 2.11
C GLY A 151 0.34 -22.40 1.33
N TYR A 152 0.27 -21.17 1.86
CA TYR A 152 0.88 -19.99 1.27
C TYR A 152 1.92 -19.40 2.21
N VAL A 153 3.10 -19.09 1.65
CA VAL A 153 4.19 -18.45 2.38
C VAL A 153 4.11 -16.94 2.20
N SER A 154 4.15 -16.21 3.31
CA SER A 154 4.33 -14.76 3.34
C SER A 154 5.66 -14.39 4.01
N ILE A 155 6.31 -13.38 3.47
CA ILE A 155 7.64 -12.94 3.87
C ILE A 155 7.50 -11.60 4.60
N ARG A 156 8.05 -11.53 5.81
CA ARG A 156 8.14 -10.30 6.59
C ARG A 156 9.42 -9.58 6.24
N MET A 157 9.34 -8.26 6.10
CA MET A 157 10.50 -7.44 5.76
C MET A 157 10.55 -6.17 6.60
N GLU A 158 11.74 -5.65 6.85
CA GLU A 158 11.96 -4.40 7.59
C GLU A 158 13.04 -3.54 6.94
N LEU A 159 12.91 -2.22 7.07
CA LEU A 159 13.90 -1.23 6.69
C LEU A 159 14.21 -0.35 7.89
N LYS A 160 15.49 -0.27 8.31
CA LYS A 160 15.94 0.73 9.27
C LYS A 160 16.09 2.08 8.56
N LEU A 161 15.57 3.16 9.17
CA LEU A 161 15.47 4.48 8.55
C LEU A 161 16.61 5.43 8.87
#